data_AF-A0A9D2E079-F1
#
_entry.id   AF-A0A9D2E079-F1
#
_cell.length_a   1.000
_cell.length_b   1.000
_cell.length_c   1.000
_cell.angle_alpha   90.00
_cell.angle_beta   90.00
_cell.angle_gamma   90.00
#
_symmetry.space_group_name_H-M   'P 1'
#
loop_
_entity.id
_entity.type
_entity.pdbx_description
1 polymer ?
#
loop_
_entity_poly.entity_id
_entity_poly.type
_entity_poly.pdbx_seq_one_letter_code
_entity_poly.pdbx_strand_id
1 'polypeptide(L)'
;MALSLLNIYSNNLNKTLERQNNQNNKKAQQSRETQKEALISKNYNDIYRHEAAHKAAAGSFGGAIVIEKNSEGIPVGGHVDIKMPALNPKDPDKTISDARTVIGAAMAPADPSSQDYKVAAQARSIMSQAEYMKQHPKVGQKLNVQA
;
A
#
# COMPACT_ATOMS: atom_id res chain seq x y z
N MET A 1 -21.87 -69.11 6.45
CA MET A 1 -20.80 -68.47 7.25
C MET A 1 -19.80 -67.68 6.39
N ALA A 2 -19.30 -68.20 5.25
CA ALA A 2 -18.29 -67.50 4.44
C ALA A 2 -18.72 -66.15 3.82
N LEU A 3 -19.98 -66.01 3.39
CA LEU A 3 -20.52 -64.77 2.79
C LEU A 3 -20.58 -63.58 3.76
N SER A 4 -20.83 -63.82 5.06
CA SER A 4 -20.91 -62.73 6.05
C SER A 4 -19.52 -62.17 6.38
N LEU A 5 -18.49 -63.01 6.36
CA LEU A 5 -17.11 -62.59 6.60
C LEU A 5 -16.57 -61.71 5.46
N LEU A 6 -16.92 -62.03 4.21
CA LEU A 6 -16.53 -61.24 3.04
C LEU A 6 -17.15 -59.83 3.06
N ASN A 7 -18.44 -59.73 3.43
CA ASN A 7 -19.11 -58.44 3.58
C ASN A 7 -18.51 -57.58 4.71
N ILE A 8 -18.16 -58.19 5.84
CA ILE A 8 -17.48 -57.48 6.95
C ILE A 8 -16.11 -56.96 6.50
N TYR A 9 -15.34 -57.78 5.77
CA TYR A 9 -14.03 -57.37 5.25
C TYR A 9 -14.14 -56.18 4.29
N SER A 10 -15.04 -56.25 3.30
CA SER A 10 -15.27 -55.15 2.35
C SER A 10 -15.71 -53.85 3.04
N ASN A 11 -16.60 -53.94 4.04
CA ASN A 11 -17.03 -52.77 4.82
C ASN A 11 -15.89 -52.13 5.62
N ASN A 12 -15.01 -52.95 6.22
CA ASN A 12 -13.86 -52.45 6.98
C ASN A 12 -12.81 -51.79 6.06
N LEU A 13 -12.62 -52.33 4.85
CA LEU A 13 -11.73 -51.75 3.85
C LEU A 13 -12.25 -50.37 3.38
N ASN A 14 -13.53 -50.27 3.05
CA ASN A 14 -14.16 -49.00 2.67
C ASN A 14 -14.03 -47.94 3.77
N LYS A 15 -14.32 -48.32 5.02
CA LYS A 15 -14.18 -47.42 6.18
C LYS A 15 -12.74 -46.94 6.40
N THR A 16 -11.75 -47.76 6.04
CA THR A 16 -10.33 -47.40 6.15
C THR A 16 -9.92 -46.44 5.04
N LEU A 17 -10.35 -46.68 3.81
CA LEU A 17 -10.13 -45.78 2.67
C LEU A 17 -10.76 -44.40 2.90
N GLU A 18 -11.99 -44.35 3.42
CA GLU A 18 -12.64 -43.08 3.78
C GLU A 18 -11.87 -42.29 4.84
N ARG A 19 -11.36 -42.97 5.88
CA ARG A 19 -10.53 -42.32 6.90
C ARG A 19 -9.23 -41.76 6.33
N GLN A 20 -8.56 -42.51 5.45
CA GLN A 20 -7.34 -42.06 4.78
C GLN A 20 -7.61 -40.86 3.88
N ASN A 21 -8.68 -40.89 3.08
CA ASN A 21 -9.08 -39.76 2.24
C ASN A 21 -9.40 -38.51 3.06
N ASN A 22 -10.13 -38.67 4.17
CA ASN A 22 -10.43 -37.56 5.08
C ASN A 22 -9.17 -36.97 5.73
N GLN A 23 -8.21 -37.83 6.11
CA GLN A 23 -6.92 -37.37 6.65
C GLN A 23 -6.10 -36.63 5.61
N ASN A 24 -6.05 -37.12 4.38
CA ASN A 24 -5.33 -36.48 3.27
C ASN A 24 -5.96 -35.12 2.93
N ASN A 25 -7.29 -35.04 2.88
CA ASN A 25 -8.02 -33.79 2.65
C ASN A 25 -7.74 -32.75 3.76
N LYS A 26 -7.74 -33.17 5.03
CA LYS A 26 -7.38 -32.30 6.15
C LYS A 26 -5.95 -31.78 6.06
N LYS A 27 -4.99 -32.66 5.75
CA LYS A 27 -3.58 -32.26 5.56
C LYS A 27 -3.43 -31.27 4.41
N ALA A 28 -4.11 -31.50 3.29
CA ALA A 28 -4.10 -30.58 2.14
C ALA A 28 -4.76 -29.24 2.45
N GLN A 29 -5.81 -29.22 3.27
CA GLN A 29 -6.44 -27.97 3.69
C GLN A 29 -5.56 -27.19 4.67
N GLN A 30 -4.94 -27.87 5.62
CA GLN A 30 -3.99 -27.24 6.55
C GLN A 30 -2.79 -26.65 5.81
N SER A 31 -2.23 -27.37 4.82
CA SER A 31 -1.11 -26.84 4.03
C SER A 31 -1.49 -25.62 3.21
N ARG A 32 -2.71 -25.57 2.64
CA ARG A 32 -3.23 -24.38 1.96
C ARG A 32 -3.39 -23.20 2.91
N GLU A 33 -3.90 -23.42 4.12
CA GLU A 33 -4.06 -22.35 5.10
C GLU A 33 -2.70 -21.78 5.54
N THR A 34 -1.72 -22.64 5.83
CA THR A 34 -0.36 -22.20 6.17
C THR A 34 0.30 -21.40 5.03
N GLN A 35 0.12 -21.82 3.78
CA GLN A 35 0.61 -21.06 2.61
C GLN A 35 -0.07 -19.70 2.50
N LYS A 36 -1.38 -19.64 2.75
CA LYS A 36 -2.15 -18.39 2.75
C LYS A 36 -1.68 -17.44 3.85
N GLU A 37 -1.49 -17.92 5.07
CA GLU A 37 -0.98 -17.12 6.20
C GLU A 37 0.42 -16.56 5.90
N ALA A 38 1.31 -17.38 5.32
CA ALA A 38 2.63 -16.96 4.90
C ALA A 38 2.57 -15.86 3.84
N LEU A 39 1.66 -15.97 2.86
CA LEU A 39 1.44 -14.96 1.83
C LEU A 39 0.89 -13.66 2.42
N ILE A 40 -0.08 -13.74 3.34
CA ILE A 40 -0.64 -12.58 4.04
C ILE A 40 0.47 -11.83 4.79
N SER A 41 1.26 -12.56 5.59
CA SER A 41 2.33 -11.96 6.40
C SER A 41 3.40 -11.30 5.52
N LYS A 42 3.84 -12.00 4.47
CA LYS A 42 4.82 -11.47 3.53
C LYS A 42 4.32 -10.19 2.86
N ASN A 43 3.15 -10.23 2.24
CA ASN A 43 2.61 -9.08 1.50
C ASN A 43 2.35 -7.90 2.44
N TYR A 44 1.80 -8.16 3.64
CA TYR A 44 1.59 -7.12 4.64
C TYR A 44 2.89 -6.40 4.98
N ASN A 45 3.95 -7.15 5.28
CA ASN A 45 5.23 -6.57 5.68
C ASN A 45 5.88 -5.78 4.53
N ASP A 46 5.78 -6.28 3.31
CA ASP A 46 6.31 -5.60 2.12
C ASP A 46 5.58 -4.27 1.87
N ILE A 47 4.24 -4.29 1.85
CA ILE A 47 3.42 -3.09 1.68
C ILE A 47 3.62 -2.12 2.85
N TYR A 48 3.54 -2.60 4.09
CA TYR A 48 3.69 -1.75 5.26
C TYR A 48 5.04 -1.03 5.28
N ARG A 49 6.12 -1.72 4.93
CA ARG A 49 7.45 -1.11 4.86
C ARG A 49 7.52 0.00 3.79
N HIS A 50 6.90 -0.24 2.64
CA HIS A 50 6.79 0.75 1.57
C HIS A 50 6.01 1.99 2.05
N GLU A 51 4.79 1.79 2.57
CA GLU A 51 3.95 2.89 3.07
C GLU A 51 4.55 3.61 4.28
N ALA A 52 5.24 2.90 5.16
CA ALA A 52 5.92 3.49 6.31
C ALA A 52 7.05 4.44 5.89
N ALA A 53 7.74 4.16 4.77
CA ALA A 53 8.75 5.06 4.23
C ALA A 53 8.13 6.39 3.77
N HIS A 54 7.01 6.33 3.04
CA HIS A 54 6.24 7.53 2.70
C HIS A 54 5.81 8.30 3.95
N LYS A 55 5.18 7.60 4.91
CA LYS A 55 4.65 8.22 6.14
C LYS A 55 5.73 8.92 6.95
N ALA A 56 6.90 8.28 7.11
CA ALA A 56 8.00 8.83 7.88
C ALA A 56 8.57 10.11 7.25
N ALA A 57 8.67 10.16 5.92
CA ALA A 57 9.21 11.31 5.20
C ALA A 57 8.18 12.44 4.99
N ALA A 58 6.88 12.14 5.01
CA ALA A 58 5.81 13.11 4.73
C ALA A 58 5.59 14.17 5.82
N GLY A 59 6.01 13.92 7.06
CA GLY A 59 5.75 14.84 8.18
C GLY A 59 4.26 15.19 8.28
N SER A 60 3.95 16.49 8.31
CA SER A 60 2.56 16.99 8.37
C SER A 60 1.77 16.85 7.07
N PHE A 61 2.40 16.52 5.95
CA PHE A 61 1.72 16.29 4.67
C PHE A 61 1.15 14.88 4.54
N GLY A 62 1.61 13.92 5.37
CA GLY A 62 1.21 12.52 5.27
C GLY A 62 0.00 12.15 6.13
N GLY A 63 -0.97 11.48 5.51
CA GLY A 63 -2.15 10.87 6.15
C GLY A 63 -1.85 9.55 6.85
N ALA A 64 -2.87 8.74 7.09
CA ALA A 64 -2.69 7.40 7.67
C ALA A 64 -2.16 6.41 6.62
N ILE A 65 -1.53 5.32 7.06
CA ILE A 65 -1.23 4.17 6.20
C ILE A 65 -2.53 3.39 5.99
N VAL A 66 -2.88 3.13 4.74
CA VAL A 66 -4.00 2.27 4.34
C VAL A 66 -3.44 1.05 3.63
N ILE A 67 -3.94 -0.14 3.99
CA ILE A 67 -3.56 -1.41 3.36
C ILE A 67 -4.82 -2.05 2.79
N GLU A 68 -4.80 -2.30 1.50
CA GLU A 68 -5.89 -2.88 0.74
C GLU A 68 -5.76 -4.40 0.73
N LYS A 69 -6.88 -5.09 0.92
CA LYS A 69 -6.97 -6.55 0.98
C LYS A 69 -8.01 -7.04 -0.02
N ASN A 70 -7.75 -8.20 -0.62
CA ASN A 70 -8.75 -8.87 -1.47
C ASN A 70 -9.83 -9.59 -0.63
N SER A 71 -10.77 -10.27 -1.29
CA SER A 71 -11.85 -11.04 -0.64
C SER A 71 -11.37 -12.19 0.26
N GLU A 72 -10.12 -12.63 0.08
CA GLU A 72 -9.50 -13.67 0.90
C GLU A 72 -8.73 -13.11 2.10
N GLY A 73 -8.63 -11.78 2.22
CA GLY A 73 -7.88 -11.09 3.28
C GLY A 73 -6.40 -10.90 2.98
N ILE A 74 -5.93 -11.26 1.78
CA ILE A 74 -4.54 -11.10 1.35
C ILE A 74 -4.29 -9.63 1.02
N PRO A 75 -3.26 -8.99 1.60
CA PRO A 75 -2.83 -7.65 1.22
C PRO A 75 -2.38 -7.62 -0.24
N VAL A 76 -2.92 -6.66 -1.00
CA VAL A 76 -2.66 -6.52 -2.44
C VAL A 76 -2.14 -5.12 -2.82
N GLY A 77 -2.28 -4.15 -1.93
CA GLY A 77 -1.78 -2.79 -2.14
C GLY A 77 -1.81 -1.97 -0.83
N GLY A 78 -1.28 -0.76 -0.90
CA GLY A 78 -1.35 0.21 0.17
C GLY A 78 -1.15 1.62 -0.38
N HIS A 79 -1.40 2.61 0.48
CA HIS A 79 -1.06 4.01 0.20
C HIS A 79 -0.93 4.82 1.49
N VAL A 80 -0.20 5.93 1.39
CA VAL A 80 -0.27 7.07 2.31
C VAL A 80 -0.76 8.28 1.54
N ASP A 81 -1.82 8.91 2.02
CA ASP A 81 -2.29 10.17 1.43
C ASP A 81 -1.25 11.28 1.66
N ILE A 82 -0.56 11.70 0.61
CA ILE A 82 0.39 12.82 0.66
C ILE A 82 -0.32 14.07 0.14
N LYS A 83 -0.59 15.01 1.03
CA LYS A 83 -1.21 16.30 0.70
C LYS A 83 -0.27 17.15 -0.14
N MET A 84 -0.76 17.67 -1.26
CA MET A 84 -0.02 18.63 -2.07
C MET A 84 0.22 19.96 -1.33
N PRO A 85 1.39 20.60 -1.53
CA PRO A 85 1.65 21.92 -0.97
C PRO A 85 0.73 22.97 -1.61
N ALA A 86 0.31 23.96 -0.85
CA ALA A 86 -0.42 25.10 -1.40
C ALA A 86 0.57 26.10 -2.00
N LEU A 87 0.29 26.58 -3.21
CA LEU A 87 1.02 27.70 -3.81
C LEU A 87 0.61 29.00 -3.12
N ASN A 88 1.56 29.65 -2.44
CA ASN A 88 1.34 30.91 -1.74
C ASN A 88 2.18 32.04 -2.38
N PRO A 89 1.56 32.95 -3.14
CA PRO A 89 2.28 34.07 -3.76
C PRO A 89 2.91 35.04 -2.75
N LYS A 90 2.42 35.08 -1.51
CA LYS A 90 2.96 35.95 -0.45
C LYS A 90 4.16 35.33 0.29
N ASP A 91 4.35 34.02 0.16
CA ASP A 91 5.42 33.27 0.82
C ASP A 91 5.88 32.10 -0.08
N PRO A 92 6.55 32.41 -1.21
CA PRO A 92 7.01 31.39 -2.13
C PRO A 92 8.09 30.49 -1.51
N ASP A 93 8.87 31.00 -0.54
CA ASP A 93 9.88 30.22 0.16
C ASP A 93 9.25 29.07 0.96
N LYS A 94 8.14 29.33 1.65
CA LYS A 94 7.38 28.27 2.29
C LYS A 94 6.83 27.25 1.30
N THR A 95 6.27 27.68 0.17
CA THR A 95 5.80 26.74 -0.86
C THR A 95 6.94 25.87 -1.40
N ILE A 96 8.12 26.42 -1.64
CA ILE A 96 9.30 25.66 -2.08
C ILE A 96 9.69 24.61 -1.03
N SER A 97 9.74 25.00 0.25
CA SER A 97 10.06 24.09 1.33
C SER A 97 9.04 22.97 1.47
N ASP A 98 7.74 23.31 1.47
CA ASP A 98 6.64 22.36 1.55
C ASP A 98 6.68 21.37 0.36
N ALA A 99 6.94 21.88 -0.85
CA ALA A 99 7.05 21.05 -2.04
C ALA A 99 8.24 20.09 -1.99
N ARG A 100 9.39 20.52 -1.46
CA ARG A 100 10.54 19.61 -1.25
C ARG A 100 10.21 18.47 -0.29
N THR A 101 9.49 18.76 0.80
CA THR A 101 9.01 17.72 1.72
C THR A 101 8.11 16.72 1.00
N VAL A 102 7.14 17.19 0.21
CA VAL A 102 6.23 16.31 -0.54
C VAL A 102 6.96 15.48 -1.60
N ILE A 103 7.94 16.06 -2.32
CA ILE A 103 8.79 15.32 -3.26
C ILE A 103 9.58 14.23 -2.53
N GLY A 104 10.21 14.58 -1.40
CA GLY A 104 10.98 13.63 -0.60
C GLY A 104 10.09 12.49 -0.07
N ALA A 105 8.90 12.82 0.40
CA ALA A 105 7.92 11.85 0.88
C ALA A 105 7.48 10.86 -0.21
N ALA A 106 7.13 11.38 -1.38
CA ALA A 106 6.73 10.55 -2.51
C ALA A 106 7.89 9.66 -2.98
N MET A 107 9.13 10.13 -2.93
CA MET A 107 10.30 9.35 -3.39
C MET A 107 10.99 8.56 -2.28
N ALA A 108 10.38 8.47 -1.09
CA ALA A 108 11.02 7.89 0.10
C ALA A 108 11.24 6.36 0.05
N PRO A 109 10.31 5.53 -0.49
CA PRO A 109 10.56 4.10 -0.61
C PRO A 109 11.73 3.81 -1.55
N ALA A 110 12.38 2.66 -1.36
CA ALA A 110 13.46 2.23 -2.25
C ALA A 110 12.98 1.88 -3.66
N ASP A 111 11.69 1.58 -3.81
CA ASP A 111 11.02 1.16 -5.04
C ASP A 111 9.75 1.99 -5.32
N PRO A 112 9.83 3.32 -5.50
CA PRO A 112 8.63 4.15 -5.68
C PRO A 112 7.75 3.67 -6.83
N SER A 113 6.44 3.69 -6.62
CA SER A 113 5.44 3.30 -7.61
C SER A 113 5.21 4.40 -8.65
N SER A 114 4.49 4.04 -9.72
CA SER A 114 4.08 5.03 -10.74
C SER A 114 3.20 6.15 -10.18
N GLN A 115 2.44 5.90 -9.11
CA GLN A 115 1.62 6.92 -8.45
C GLN A 115 2.50 7.90 -7.68
N ASP A 116 3.54 7.41 -7.03
CA ASP A 116 4.46 8.24 -6.26
C ASP A 116 5.25 9.19 -7.16
N TYR A 117 5.68 8.70 -8.33
CA TYR A 117 6.29 9.56 -9.34
C TYR A 117 5.36 10.69 -9.80
N LYS A 118 4.04 10.44 -9.90
CA LYS A 118 3.06 11.49 -10.24
C LYS A 118 2.93 12.52 -9.12
N VAL A 119 2.86 12.09 -7.86
CA VAL A 119 2.83 12.96 -6.68
C VAL A 119 4.09 13.84 -6.65
N ALA A 120 5.28 13.25 -6.84
CA ALA A 120 6.53 13.99 -6.92
C ALA A 120 6.56 14.99 -8.10
N ALA A 121 6.08 14.59 -9.28
CA ALA A 121 6.03 15.46 -10.45
C ALA A 121 5.10 16.66 -10.25
N GLN A 122 3.94 16.45 -9.63
CA GLN A 122 3.01 17.53 -9.27
C GLN A 122 3.64 18.52 -8.30
N ALA A 123 4.30 18.02 -7.24
CA ALA A 123 4.99 18.87 -6.28
C ALA A 123 6.16 19.64 -6.91
N ARG A 124 6.91 19.03 -7.85
CA ARG A 124 7.94 19.74 -8.65
C ARG A 124 7.36 20.88 -9.47
N SER A 125 6.18 20.69 -10.07
CA SER A 125 5.49 21.77 -10.81
C SER A 125 5.15 22.95 -9.90
N ILE A 126 4.62 22.68 -8.70
CA ILE A 126 4.31 23.71 -7.71
C ILE A 126 5.59 24.42 -7.22
N MET A 127 6.66 23.66 -6.98
CA MET A 127 7.97 24.21 -6.61
C MET A 127 8.49 25.17 -7.67
N SER A 128 8.43 24.79 -8.95
CA SER A 128 8.86 25.64 -10.06
C SER A 128 8.04 26.93 -10.17
N GLN A 129 6.72 26.86 -9.96
CA GLN A 129 5.87 28.06 -9.92
C GLN A 129 6.25 28.99 -8.76
N ALA A 130 6.53 28.43 -7.58
CA ALA A 130 6.97 29.22 -6.43
C ALA A 130 8.36 29.83 -6.64
N GLU A 131 9.30 29.11 -7.26
CA GLU A 131 10.61 29.64 -7.64
C GLU A 131 10.49 30.82 -8.61
N TYR A 132 9.59 30.74 -9.58
CA TYR A 132 9.28 31.85 -10.50
C TYR A 132 8.74 33.08 -9.74
N MET A 133 7.80 32.88 -8.81
CA MET A 133 7.25 33.96 -7.97
C MET A 133 8.32 34.58 -7.07
N LYS A 134 9.23 33.77 -6.50
CA LYS A 134 10.35 34.25 -5.69
C LYS A 134 11.27 35.17 -6.48
N GLN A 135 11.55 34.84 -7.74
CA GLN A 135 12.37 35.67 -8.64
C GLN A 135 11.63 36.94 -9.10
N HIS A 136 10.29 36.92 -9.13
CA HIS A 136 9.44 38.00 -9.61
C HIS A 136 8.42 38.43 -8.55
N PRO A 137 8.83 39.11 -7.46
CA PRO A 137 7.98 39.39 -6.30
C PRO A 137 6.76 40.29 -6.57
N LYS A 138 6.68 40.91 -7.75
CA LYS A 138 5.52 41.69 -8.22
C LYS A 138 4.41 40.82 -8.84
N VAL A 139 4.71 39.57 -9.21
CA VAL A 139 3.74 38.61 -9.76
C VAL A 139 2.90 38.04 -8.61
N GLY A 140 1.61 38.37 -8.57
CA GLY A 140 0.68 37.90 -7.54
C GLY A 140 0.35 38.91 -6.44
N GLN A 141 1.03 40.06 -6.38
CA GLN A 141 0.48 41.24 -5.69
C GLN A 141 -0.67 41.78 -6.55
N LYS A 142 -1.90 41.76 -6.03
CA LYS A 142 -2.97 42.58 -6.62
C LYS A 142 -2.46 44.01 -6.63
N LEU A 143 -2.29 44.60 -7.82
CA LEU A 143 -2.02 46.03 -7.96
C LEU A 143 -3.14 46.76 -7.24
N ASN A 144 -2.83 47.35 -6.08
CA ASN A 144 -3.71 48.29 -5.42
C ASN A 144 -3.65 49.58 -6.25
N VAL A 145 -4.38 49.61 -7.35
CA VAL A 145 -4.65 50.85 -8.09
C VAL A 145 -5.66 51.63 -7.26
N GLN A 146 -5.16 52.42 -6.31
CA GLN A 146 -5.93 53.50 -5.72
C GLN A 146 -6.00 54.60 -6.81
N ALA A 147 -7.20 54.75 -7.39
CA ALA A 147 -7.58 55.89 -8.21
C ALA A 147 -8.20 56.96 -7.32
#